data_AF-A0A1F6C6M8-F1
#
_entry.id   AF-A0A1F6C6M8-F1
#
_cell.length_a   1.000
_cell.length_b   1.000
_cell.length_c   1.000
_cell.angle_alpha   90.00
_cell.angle_beta   90.00
_cell.angle_gamma   90.00
#
_symmetry.space_group_name_H-M   'P 1'
#
loop_
_entity.id
_entity.type
_entity.pdbx_description
1 polymer ?
#
loop_
_entity_poly.entity_id
_entity_poly.type
_entity_poly.pdbx_seq_one_letter_code
_entity_poly.pdbx_strand_id
1 'polypeptide(L)'
;MAVYEKACQLRIPLIVHQATTFPRNAPLKYADPVLMEDVALRFPDLKIVLAHLGHPWEREAIVLVRKQPNVYADLSALYYRSWQFYNSMLLCVEYGVTHKLLFGSDYPVTTPQESIDNLHRVNRHVIDTPLPKVPKDVIEEIIHRDTLSVLEIA
;
A
#
# COMPACT_ATOMS: atom_id res chain seq x y z
N MET A 1 -15.19 -2.67 16.38
CA MET A 1 -14.37 -3.88 16.62
C MET A 1 -14.98 -5.16 16.04
N ALA A 2 -16.30 -5.41 16.14
CA ALA A 2 -16.94 -6.64 15.64
C ALA A 2 -16.62 -7.01 14.17
N VAL A 3 -16.47 -6.02 13.27
CA VAL A 3 -16.10 -6.27 11.87
C VAL A 3 -14.70 -6.90 11.75
N TYR A 4 -13.71 -6.37 12.47
CA TYR A 4 -12.34 -6.89 12.45
C TYR A 4 -12.26 -8.29 13.05
N GLU A 5 -12.95 -8.50 14.17
CA GLU A 5 -13.06 -9.81 14.80
C GLU A 5 -13.67 -10.83 13.84
N LYS A 6 -14.76 -10.46 13.15
CA LYS A 6 -15.40 -11.36 12.18
C LYS A 6 -14.52 -11.65 10.98
N ALA A 7 -13.82 -10.65 10.43
CA ALA A 7 -12.87 -10.85 9.34
C ALA A 7 -11.73 -11.79 9.76
N CYS A 8 -11.20 -11.60 10.96
CA CYS A 8 -10.17 -12.45 11.55
C CYS A 8 -10.65 -13.90 11.70
N GLN A 9 -11.85 -14.11 12.24
CA GLN A 9 -12.47 -15.44 12.37
C GLN A 9 -12.68 -16.14 11.02
N LEU A 10 -13.06 -15.38 9.99
CA LEU A 10 -13.28 -15.89 8.65
C LEU A 10 -11.99 -16.04 7.84
N ARG A 11 -10.84 -15.59 8.36
CA ARG A 11 -9.54 -15.55 7.66
C ARG A 11 -9.62 -14.83 6.31
N ILE A 12 -10.41 -13.77 6.22
CA ILE A 12 -10.48 -12.92 5.03
C ILE A 12 -9.62 -11.67 5.25
N PRO A 13 -8.85 -11.23 4.24
CA PRO A 13 -8.07 -10.00 4.36
C PRO A 13 -9.00 -8.79 4.43
N LEU A 14 -8.55 -7.78 5.15
CA LEU A 14 -9.21 -6.49 5.24
C LEU A 14 -8.45 -5.48 4.37
N ILE A 15 -9.10 -4.91 3.36
CA ILE A 15 -8.58 -3.75 2.63
C ILE A 15 -9.22 -2.49 3.20
N VAL A 16 -8.41 -1.52 3.63
CA VAL A 16 -8.89 -0.27 4.24
C VAL A 16 -8.64 0.88 3.29
N HIS A 17 -9.72 1.41 2.71
CA HIS A 17 -9.70 2.69 2.02
C HIS A 17 -9.90 3.81 3.05
N GLN A 18 -8.83 4.57 3.28
CA GLN A 18 -8.81 5.69 4.21
C GLN A 18 -8.08 6.88 3.59
N ALA A 19 -7.81 7.89 4.40
CA ALA A 19 -7.09 9.09 4.02
C ALA A 19 -7.82 10.01 3.05
N THR A 20 -7.37 10.19 1.81
CA THR A 20 -8.01 11.16 0.89
C THR A 20 -9.39 10.73 0.36
N THR A 21 -10.04 9.74 0.96
CA THR A 21 -11.39 9.29 0.58
C THR A 21 -12.36 10.49 0.57
N PHE A 22 -13.14 10.61 -0.50
CA PHE A 22 -13.97 11.79 -0.81
C PHE A 22 -15.14 12.17 0.13
N PRO A 23 -15.66 11.31 1.04
CA PRO A 23 -16.80 11.68 1.87
C PRO A 23 -16.55 12.92 2.75
N ARG A 24 -17.24 14.03 2.43
CA ARG A 24 -17.15 15.30 3.18
C ARG A 24 -17.39 15.16 4.69
N ASN A 25 -18.27 14.24 5.09
CA ASN A 25 -18.67 14.06 6.48
C ASN A 25 -17.82 13.01 7.22
N ALA A 26 -16.72 12.54 6.64
CA ALA A 26 -15.74 11.70 7.31
C ALA A 26 -14.65 12.58 7.94
N PRO A 27 -14.51 12.60 9.28
CA PRO A 27 -13.47 13.40 9.93
C PRO A 27 -12.06 12.88 9.59
N LEU A 28 -11.19 13.76 9.09
CA LEU A 28 -9.81 13.42 8.70
C LEU A 28 -8.99 12.79 9.82
N LYS A 29 -9.27 13.13 11.08
CA LYS A 29 -8.57 12.55 12.25
C LYS A 29 -8.70 11.02 12.36
N TYR A 30 -9.67 10.41 11.67
CA TYR A 30 -9.87 8.96 11.64
C TYR A 30 -9.30 8.30 10.39
N ALA A 31 -8.65 9.08 9.54
CA ALA A 31 -8.17 8.65 8.24
C ALA A 31 -6.66 8.32 8.26
N ASP A 32 -5.97 8.68 9.35
CA ASP A 32 -4.53 8.45 9.57
C ASP A 32 -4.22 6.94 9.65
N PRO A 33 -3.30 6.42 8.82
CA PRO A 33 -2.92 5.02 8.82
C PRO A 33 -2.45 4.47 10.16
N VAL A 34 -1.82 5.28 11.00
CA VAL A 34 -1.32 4.84 12.32
C VAL A 34 -2.44 4.29 13.20
N LEU A 35 -3.68 4.73 13.01
CA LEU A 35 -4.83 4.24 13.76
C LEU A 35 -5.11 2.74 13.54
N MET A 36 -4.60 2.16 12.44
CA MET A 36 -4.69 0.73 12.21
C MET A 36 -3.76 -0.10 13.11
N GLU A 37 -2.82 0.54 13.82
CA GLU A 37 -1.94 -0.14 14.79
C GLU A 37 -2.74 -0.87 15.88
N ASP A 38 -3.74 -0.22 16.46
CA ASP A 38 -4.57 -0.81 17.52
C ASP A 38 -5.30 -2.07 17.04
N VAL A 39 -5.70 -2.09 15.77
CA VAL A 39 -6.34 -3.25 15.13
C VAL A 39 -5.31 -4.34 14.85
N ALA A 40 -4.16 -3.97 14.28
CA ALA A 40 -3.09 -4.92 13.95
C ALA A 40 -2.56 -5.66 15.19
N LEU A 41 -2.36 -4.94 16.30
CA LEU A 41 -1.92 -5.50 17.58
C LEU A 41 -2.98 -6.41 18.21
N ARG A 42 -4.26 -6.06 18.08
CA ARG A 42 -5.36 -6.82 18.67
C ARG A 42 -5.69 -8.09 17.88
N PHE A 43 -5.52 -8.06 16.57
CA PHE A 43 -5.83 -9.17 15.67
C PHE A 43 -4.59 -9.54 14.85
N PRO A 44 -3.56 -10.15 15.47
CA PRO A 44 -2.29 -10.43 14.79
C PRO A 44 -2.43 -11.38 13.60
N ASP A 45 -3.48 -12.21 13.58
CA ASP A 45 -3.76 -13.14 12.47
C ASP A 45 -4.57 -12.50 11.33
N LEU A 46 -5.14 -11.31 11.52
CA LEU A 46 -5.86 -10.59 10.48
C LEU A 46 -4.86 -9.92 9.53
N LYS A 47 -4.92 -10.26 8.24
CA LYS A 47 -4.15 -9.56 7.21
C LYS A 47 -4.84 -8.24 6.85
N ILE A 48 -4.14 -7.13 7.02
CA ILE A 48 -4.64 -5.78 6.79
C ILE A 48 -3.89 -5.18 5.61
N VAL A 49 -4.58 -4.69 4.59
CA VAL A 49 -4.01 -3.99 3.44
C VAL A 49 -4.45 -2.54 3.48
N LEU A 50 -3.49 -1.62 3.54
CA LEU A 50 -3.73 -0.19 3.46
C LEU A 50 -3.81 0.21 1.98
N ALA A 51 -4.96 0.73 1.55
CA ALA A 51 -5.14 1.15 0.17
C ALA A 51 -4.25 2.33 -0.19
N HIS A 52 -3.70 2.33 -1.41
CA HIS A 52 -2.93 3.45 -1.98
C HIS A 52 -1.75 3.90 -1.09
N LEU A 53 -1.13 2.97 -0.36
CA LEU A 53 -0.08 3.24 0.62
C LEU A 53 -0.48 4.31 1.66
N GLY A 54 -1.77 4.43 2.00
CA GLY A 54 -2.26 5.38 3.00
C GLY A 54 -2.23 6.85 2.54
N HIS A 55 -2.19 7.12 1.24
CA HIS A 55 -2.14 8.48 0.67
C HIS A 55 -3.12 9.47 1.33
N PRO A 56 -2.66 10.62 1.89
CA PRO A 56 -1.38 11.28 1.63
C PRO A 56 -0.37 11.14 2.79
N TRP A 57 -0.55 10.14 3.64
CA TRP A 57 0.29 9.84 4.80
C TRP A 57 1.16 8.62 4.54
N GLU A 58 1.84 8.61 3.38
CA GLU A 58 2.62 7.44 2.96
C GLU A 58 3.75 7.12 3.95
N ARG A 59 4.35 8.13 4.58
CA ARG A 59 5.43 7.93 5.56
C ARG A 59 4.93 7.17 6.79
N GLU A 60 3.79 7.58 7.31
CA GLU A 60 3.13 6.95 8.44
C GLU A 60 2.70 5.52 8.10
N ALA A 61 2.15 5.31 6.90
CA ALA A 61 1.79 3.98 6.42
C ALA A 61 3.01 3.06 6.27
N ILE A 62 4.12 3.55 5.71
CA ILE A 62 5.38 2.81 5.58
C ILE A 62 5.93 2.39 6.95
N VAL A 63 5.91 3.29 7.94
CA VAL A 63 6.33 2.98 9.31
C VAL A 63 5.46 1.88 9.91
N LEU A 64 4.14 1.96 9.72
CA LEU A 64 3.22 0.95 10.23
C LEU A 64 3.44 -0.42 9.55
N VAL A 65 3.56 -0.45 8.22
CA VAL A 65 3.84 -1.66 7.44
C VAL A 65 5.16 -2.31 7.87
N ARG A 66 6.19 -1.50 8.16
CA ARG A 66 7.48 -1.99 8.68
C ARG A 66 7.34 -2.61 10.06
N LYS A 67 6.55 -1.99 10.94
CA LYS A 67 6.45 -2.38 12.36
C LYS A 67 5.56 -3.60 12.57
N GLN A 68 4.44 -3.71 11.85
CA GLN A 68 3.40 -4.72 12.12
C GLN A 68 3.43 -5.85 11.08
N PRO A 69 3.74 -7.11 11.45
CA PRO A 69 3.89 -8.21 10.50
C PRO A 69 2.68 -8.44 9.58
N ASN A 70 1.48 -8.24 10.11
CA ASN A 70 0.21 -8.48 9.44
C ASN A 70 -0.35 -7.27 8.66
N VAL A 71 0.39 -6.15 8.57
CA VAL A 71 -0.03 -4.95 7.82
C VAL A 71 0.75 -4.81 6.51
N TYR A 72 0.02 -4.74 5.40
CA TYR A 72 0.50 -4.62 4.02
C TYR A 72 -0.06 -3.33 3.41
N ALA A 73 0.35 -3.00 2.20
CA ALA A 73 -0.23 -1.90 1.45
C ALA A 73 -0.27 -2.22 -0.04
N ASP A 74 -1.25 -1.70 -0.77
CA ASP A 74 -1.22 -1.70 -2.22
C ASP A 74 -0.81 -0.32 -2.79
N LEU A 75 -0.40 -0.32 -4.06
CA LEU A 75 0.10 0.87 -4.76
C LEU A 75 -0.92 1.48 -5.73
N SER A 76 -2.16 0.98 -5.71
CA SER A 76 -3.19 1.41 -6.66
C SER A 76 -3.41 2.91 -6.57
N ALA A 77 -3.74 3.55 -7.70
CA ALA A 77 -4.04 4.99 -7.83
C ALA A 77 -3.01 6.01 -7.28
N LEU A 78 -1.89 5.59 -6.67
CA LEU A 78 -0.90 6.53 -6.14
C LEU A 78 -0.07 7.19 -7.26
N TYR A 79 0.15 6.45 -8.35
CA TYR A 79 1.02 6.83 -9.46
C TYR A 79 0.56 8.07 -10.26
N TYR A 80 -0.70 8.51 -10.12
CA TYR A 80 -1.16 9.78 -10.69
C TYR A 80 -0.39 10.98 -10.14
N ARG A 81 0.07 10.87 -8.88
CA ARG A 81 0.92 11.86 -8.21
C ARG A 81 2.37 11.44 -8.36
N SER A 82 2.82 11.42 -9.60
CA SER A 82 4.05 10.73 -10.00
C SER A 82 5.32 11.10 -9.22
N TRP A 83 5.46 12.37 -8.82
CA TRP A 83 6.57 12.79 -7.95
C TRP A 83 6.44 12.20 -6.54
N GLN A 84 5.25 12.27 -5.93
CA GLN A 84 4.97 11.68 -4.63
C GLN A 84 5.15 10.16 -4.69
N PHE A 85 4.62 9.50 -5.72
CA PHE A 85 4.76 8.06 -5.92
C PHE A 85 6.23 7.62 -6.01
N TYR A 86 7.05 8.34 -6.78
CA TYR A 86 8.50 8.08 -6.84
C TYR A 86 9.17 8.18 -5.46
N ASN A 87 8.88 9.25 -4.70
CA ASN A 87 9.42 9.42 -3.35
C ASN A 87 8.95 8.31 -2.40
N SER A 88 7.66 7.95 -2.43
CA SER A 88 7.11 6.88 -1.59
C SER A 88 7.72 5.53 -1.93
N MET A 89 7.92 5.21 -3.22
CA MET A 89 8.55 3.97 -3.64
C MET A 89 10.02 3.88 -3.19
N LEU A 90 10.78 4.97 -3.28
CA LEU A 90 12.14 5.02 -2.72
C LEU A 90 12.14 4.82 -1.21
N LEU A 91 11.25 5.49 -0.47
CA LEU A 91 11.13 5.28 0.97
C LEU A 91 10.78 3.83 1.30
N CYS A 92 9.92 3.18 0.54
CA CYS A 92 9.64 1.75 0.72
C CYS A 92 10.89 0.86 0.56
N VAL A 93 11.77 1.20 -0.39
CA VAL A 93 13.05 0.51 -0.60
C VAL A 93 13.98 0.75 0.59
N GLU A 94 14.17 2.01 1.00
CA GLU A 94 15.03 2.39 2.12
C GLU A 94 14.57 1.79 3.46
N TYR A 95 13.25 1.73 3.68
CA TYR A 95 12.64 1.09 4.84
C TYR A 95 12.50 -0.43 4.69
N GLY A 96 12.95 -1.04 3.59
CA GLY A 96 12.95 -2.49 3.40
C GLY A 96 11.56 -3.13 3.46
N VAL A 97 10.50 -2.40 3.10
CA VAL A 97 9.10 -2.88 3.17
C VAL A 97 8.54 -3.35 1.82
N THR A 98 9.35 -3.36 0.77
CA THR A 98 8.92 -3.70 -0.59
C THR A 98 8.27 -5.08 -0.71
N HIS A 99 8.67 -6.04 0.13
CA HIS A 99 8.08 -7.40 0.22
C HIS A 99 6.64 -7.43 0.76
N LYS A 100 6.12 -6.31 1.27
CA LYS A 100 4.73 -6.17 1.77
C LYS A 100 3.86 -5.26 0.91
N LEU A 101 4.38 -4.81 -0.23
CA LEU A 101 3.64 -4.02 -1.21
C LEU A 101 2.90 -4.90 -2.22
N LEU A 102 1.62 -4.68 -2.41
CA LEU A 102 0.80 -5.49 -3.30
C LEU A 102 0.48 -4.70 -4.57
N PHE A 103 0.40 -5.41 -5.70
CA PHE A 103 -0.17 -4.83 -6.90
C PHE A 103 -1.69 -4.71 -6.72
N GLY A 104 -2.22 -3.53 -7.00
CA GLY A 104 -3.65 -3.27 -7.11
C GLY A 104 -3.87 -2.22 -8.18
N SER A 105 -4.97 -2.34 -8.93
CA SER A 105 -5.30 -1.34 -9.94
C SER A 105 -6.24 -0.26 -9.42
N ASP A 106 -7.19 -0.58 -8.55
CA ASP A 106 -8.33 0.30 -8.23
C ASP A 106 -9.27 0.51 -9.44
N TYR A 107 -9.55 -0.58 -10.16
CA TYR A 107 -10.56 -0.57 -11.23
C TYR A 107 -11.96 -0.35 -10.64
N PRO A 108 -12.82 0.51 -11.22
CA PRO A 108 -12.72 1.12 -12.55
C PRO A 108 -12.15 2.54 -12.60
N VAL A 109 -11.61 3.07 -11.50
CA VAL A 109 -10.95 4.40 -11.52
C VAL A 109 -9.71 4.35 -12.41
N THR A 110 -9.06 3.19 -12.44
CA THR A 110 -7.87 2.91 -13.24
C THR A 110 -7.97 1.55 -13.93
N THR A 111 -7.12 1.31 -14.94
CA THR A 111 -6.94 -0.03 -15.49
C THR A 111 -5.68 -0.74 -14.95
N PRO A 112 -5.68 -2.09 -14.90
CA PRO A 112 -4.47 -2.85 -14.57
C PRO A 112 -3.28 -2.51 -15.47
N GLN A 113 -3.51 -2.32 -16.77
CA GLN A 113 -2.43 -1.96 -17.71
C GLN A 113 -1.85 -0.59 -17.39
N GLU A 114 -2.68 0.42 -17.10
CA GLU A 114 -2.18 1.74 -16.69
C GLU A 114 -1.37 1.67 -15.40
N SER A 115 -1.79 0.83 -14.45
CA SER A 115 -1.05 0.62 -13.20
C SER A 115 0.34 0.02 -13.46
N ILE A 116 0.41 -1.01 -14.31
CA ILE A 116 1.67 -1.66 -14.72
C ILE A 116 2.58 -0.65 -15.44
N ASP A 117 2.06 0.08 -16.42
CA ASP A 117 2.82 1.06 -17.19
C ASP A 117 3.40 2.16 -16.29
N ASN A 118 2.62 2.63 -15.32
CA ASN A 118 3.07 3.68 -14.40
C ASN A 118 4.06 3.17 -13.35
N LEU A 119 3.96 1.92 -12.91
CA LEU A 119 4.98 1.26 -12.10
C LEU A 119 6.32 1.22 -12.82
N HIS A 120 6.36 0.78 -14.09
CA HIS A 120 7.59 0.82 -14.89
C HIS A 120 8.13 2.24 -15.12
N ARG A 121 7.25 3.25 -15.11
CA ARG A 121 7.61 4.67 -15.28
C ARG A 121 7.94 5.40 -13.96
N VAL A 122 8.04 4.70 -12.83
CA VAL A 122 8.30 5.34 -11.51
C VAL A 122 9.54 6.25 -11.52
N ASN A 123 10.59 5.87 -12.26
CA ASN A 123 11.85 6.62 -12.34
C ASN A 123 11.86 7.76 -13.38
N ARG A 124 10.73 8.08 -14.03
CA ARG A 124 10.68 9.05 -15.15
C ARG A 124 11.24 10.43 -14.85
N HIS A 125 11.16 10.86 -13.59
CA HIS A 125 11.61 12.20 -13.16
C HIS A 125 13.12 12.28 -12.92
N VAL A 126 13.81 11.14 -12.86
CA VAL A 126 15.22 11.05 -12.44
C VAL A 126 16.11 10.39 -13.48
N ILE A 127 15.60 10.21 -14.70
CA ILE A 127 16.39 9.82 -15.87
C ILE A 127 17.51 10.85 -16.06
N ASP A 128 18.74 10.36 -16.25
CA ASP A 128 19.95 11.19 -16.44
C ASP A 128 20.27 12.17 -15.30
N THR A 129 19.81 11.88 -14.08
CA THR A 129 20.15 12.64 -12.87
C THR A 129 20.96 11.77 -11.88
N PRO A 130 21.67 12.36 -10.90
CA PRO A 130 22.35 11.60 -9.85
C PRO A 130 21.41 11.11 -8.73
N LEU A 131 20.10 11.39 -8.82
CA LEU A 131 19.13 10.95 -7.81
C LEU A 131 18.99 9.42 -7.81
N PRO A 132 18.71 8.81 -6.65
CA PRO A 132 18.52 7.37 -6.53
C PRO A 132 17.36 6.89 -7.41
N LYS A 133 17.37 5.63 -7.81
CA LYS A 133 16.31 5.03 -8.63
C LYS A 133 15.67 3.89 -7.87
N VAL A 134 14.37 3.71 -8.04
CA VAL A 134 13.68 2.50 -7.58
C VAL A 134 14.24 1.32 -8.40
N PRO A 135 14.76 0.26 -7.76
CA PRO A 135 15.32 -0.89 -8.47
C PRO A 135 14.28 -1.57 -9.37
N LYS A 136 14.71 -2.05 -10.54
CA LYS A 136 13.80 -2.64 -11.52
C LYS A 136 13.21 -3.97 -11.03
N ASP A 137 14.04 -4.81 -10.42
CA ASP A 137 13.65 -6.06 -9.77
C ASP A 137 12.53 -5.84 -8.74
N VAL A 138 12.62 -4.80 -7.90
CA VAL A 138 11.54 -4.44 -6.96
C VAL A 138 10.22 -4.17 -7.69
N ILE A 139 10.25 -3.50 -8.85
CA ILE A 139 9.06 -3.21 -9.64
C ILE A 139 8.44 -4.51 -10.18
N GLU A 140 9.25 -5.37 -10.79
CA GLU A 140 8.78 -6.65 -11.35
C GLU A 140 8.25 -7.60 -10.25
N GLU A 141 8.92 -7.65 -9.09
CA GLU A 141 8.48 -8.45 -7.94
C GLU A 141 7.12 -8.03 -7.40
N ILE A 142 6.77 -6.75 -7.48
CA ILE A 142 5.45 -6.26 -7.06
C ILE A 142 4.40 -6.61 -8.11
N ILE A 143 4.68 -6.40 -9.40
CA ILE A 143 3.75 -6.68 -10.51
C ILE A 143 3.38 -8.17 -10.54
N HIS A 144 4.35 -9.06 -10.33
CA HIS A 144 4.17 -10.51 -10.45
C HIS A 144 3.96 -11.23 -9.12
N ARG A 145 3.74 -10.49 -8.02
CA ARG A 145 3.62 -11.06 -6.68
C ARG A 145 2.43 -12.02 -6.59
N ASP A 146 2.68 -13.21 -6.04
CA ASP A 146 1.61 -14.09 -5.58
C ASP A 146 0.98 -13.53 -4.30
N THR A 147 0.05 -12.60 -4.51
CA THR A 147 -0.66 -11.89 -3.45
C THR A 147 -1.51 -12.83 -2.60
N LEU A 148 -2.04 -13.91 -3.20
CA LEU A 148 -2.87 -14.87 -2.47
C LEU A 148 -2.04 -15.64 -1.45
N SER A 149 -0.86 -16.10 -1.84
CA SER A 149 0.07 -16.76 -0.91
C SER A 149 0.60 -15.79 0.15
N VAL A 150 0.94 -14.55 -0.22
CA VAL A 150 1.41 -13.53 0.73
C VAL A 150 0.35 -13.20 1.79
N LEU A 151 -0.93 -13.22 1.41
CA LEU A 151 -2.06 -13.00 2.30
C LEU A 151 -2.60 -14.29 2.94
N GLU A 152 -1.99 -15.45 2.67
CA GLU A 152 -2.39 -16.75 3.22
C GLU A 152 -3.86 -17.13 2.94
N ILE A 153 -4.33 -16.85 1.72
CA ILE A 153 -5.70 -17.12 1.26
C ILE A 153 -5.78 -17.97 -0.01
N ALA A 154 -4.68 -18.62 -0.39
CA ALA A 154 -4.63 -19.59 -1.48
C ALA A 154 -5.20 -20.96 -1.07
#